data_AF-A0A4Q5RFS9-F1
#
_entry.id   AF-A0A4Q5RFS9-F1
#
_cell.length_a   1.000
_cell.length_b   1.000
_cell.length_c   1.000
_cell.angle_alpha   90.00
_cell.angle_beta   90.00
_cell.angle_gamma   90.00
#
_symmetry.space_group_name_H-M   'P 1'
#
loop_
_entity.id
_entity.type
_entity.pdbx_description
1 polymer ?
#
loop_
_entity_poly.entity_id
_entity_poly.type
_entity_poly.pdbx_seq_one_letter_code
_entity_poly.pdbx_strand_id
1 'polypeptide(L)'
;MKRKHFLSAIFPAAFTLSSTKFEEDKSDAASSHPIKIPPYLKAGDVIGITCPAGYISLEDCQPAIQQMQSWGFKIELGKTVGKRSFTFGGTDEERRQDLQYMLDNPNLKAIMCARGGYGLVRIVDDLDFKKFKVNPKWIIGFSDITVLHNHLNRNLHVST
;
A
#
# COMPACT_ATOMS: atom_id res chain seq x y z
N MET A 1 1.31 1.82 33.06
CA MET A 1 1.29 3.30 33.10
C MET A 1 -0.16 3.80 33.11
N LYS A 2 -0.53 4.64 34.10
CA LYS A 2 -1.91 5.11 34.32
C LYS A 2 -2.13 6.46 33.61
N ARG A 3 -2.99 6.49 32.58
CA ARG A 3 -3.25 7.62 31.66
C ARG A 3 -4.16 8.76 32.21
N LYS A 4 -4.33 8.92 33.53
CA LYS A 4 -5.47 9.70 34.09
C LYS A 4 -5.16 11.07 34.71
N HIS A 5 -3.95 11.62 34.58
CA HIS A 5 -3.61 12.90 35.25
C HIS A 5 -2.92 13.95 34.36
N PHE A 6 -3.11 13.92 33.04
CA PHE A 6 -2.39 14.85 32.13
C PHE A 6 -3.04 16.24 31.97
N LEU A 7 -4.23 16.50 32.51
CA LEU A 7 -4.99 17.73 32.22
C LEU A 7 -5.19 18.68 33.42
N SER A 8 -4.22 18.83 34.31
CA SER A 8 -4.29 19.86 35.35
C SER A 8 -2.96 20.56 35.58
N ALA A 9 -2.62 21.49 34.69
CA ALA A 9 -1.74 22.62 34.98
C ALA A 9 -1.88 23.67 33.85
N ILE A 10 -2.90 24.53 33.94
CA ILE A 10 -2.88 25.81 33.22
C ILE A 10 -2.32 26.83 34.22
N PHE A 11 -1.04 27.17 34.08
CA PHE A 11 -0.47 28.36 34.70
C PHE A 11 -0.49 29.49 33.66
N PRO A 12 -1.03 30.68 33.96
CA PRO A 12 -0.87 31.83 33.08
C PRO A 12 0.53 32.41 33.31
N ALA A 13 1.54 31.81 32.69
CA ALA A 13 2.83 32.45 32.54
C ALA A 13 2.70 33.43 31.36
N ALA A 14 2.63 34.72 31.69
CA ALA A 14 2.72 35.81 30.71
C ALA A 14 4.08 35.73 30.01
N PHE A 15 4.14 35.03 28.89
CA PHE A 15 5.28 35.08 27.99
C PHE A 15 5.11 36.29 27.07
N THR A 16 5.96 37.28 27.30
CA THR A 16 6.27 38.33 26.33
C THR A 16 6.58 37.69 24.98
N LEU A 17 5.71 37.92 23.98
CA LEU A 17 6.03 37.58 22.60
C LEU A 17 7.18 38.48 22.14
N SER A 18 8.41 37.99 22.28
CA SER A 18 9.48 38.40 21.38
C SER A 18 9.06 37.92 19.99
N SER A 19 8.93 38.84 19.03
CA SER A 19 8.65 38.53 17.64
C SER A 19 9.88 37.84 17.03
N THR A 20 10.13 36.60 17.40
CA THR A 20 10.94 35.70 16.59
C THR A 20 10.14 35.45 15.33
N LYS A 21 10.62 35.98 14.20
CA LYS A 21 10.15 35.57 12.88
C LYS A 21 10.14 34.04 12.88
N PHE A 22 8.96 33.44 12.79
CA PHE A 22 8.86 32.09 12.29
C PHE A 22 9.43 32.16 10.88
N GLU A 23 10.65 31.64 10.71
CA GLU A 23 11.09 31.23 9.39
C GLU A 23 10.14 30.12 8.97
N GLU A 24 9.24 30.48 8.07
CA GLU A 24 8.51 29.53 7.24
C GLU A 24 9.55 28.58 6.65
N ASP A 25 9.56 27.34 7.13
CA ASP A 25 10.34 26.28 6.52
C ASP A 25 9.81 26.09 5.10
N LYS A 26 10.52 26.67 4.12
CA LYS A 26 10.19 26.59 2.69
C LYS A 26 10.48 25.19 2.11
N SER A 27 10.41 24.14 2.91
CA SER A 27 10.55 22.76 2.45
C SER A 27 9.30 22.22 1.76
N ASP A 28 8.15 22.86 1.93
CA ASP A 28 6.88 22.46 1.30
C ASP A 28 6.64 23.10 -0.08
N ALA A 29 7.70 23.52 -0.77
CA ALA A 29 7.63 23.69 -2.21
C ALA A 29 7.37 22.31 -2.82
N ALA A 30 6.09 21.99 -3.05
CA ALA A 30 5.62 20.77 -3.70
C ALA A 30 6.56 20.44 -4.87
N SER A 31 7.42 19.43 -4.65
CA SER A 31 8.42 19.08 -5.64
C SER A 31 7.68 18.73 -6.93
N SER A 32 7.96 19.46 -8.01
CA SER A 32 7.24 19.37 -9.29
C SER A 32 7.61 18.10 -10.07
N HIS A 33 7.73 16.97 -9.38
CA HIS A 33 7.97 15.69 -10.03
C HIS A 33 6.68 15.24 -10.72
N PRO A 34 6.70 15.02 -12.05
CA PRO A 34 5.51 14.59 -12.77
C PRO A 34 5.04 13.24 -12.24
N ILE A 35 3.74 13.12 -11.96
CA ILE A 35 3.12 11.86 -11.53
C ILE A 35 3.19 10.87 -12.70
N LYS A 36 3.76 9.69 -12.45
CA LYS A 36 3.74 8.56 -13.38
C LYS A 36 2.41 7.85 -13.30
N ILE A 37 1.68 7.83 -14.41
CA ILE A 37 0.41 7.10 -14.54
C ILE A 37 0.71 5.75 -15.21
N PRO A 38 0.41 4.61 -14.57
CA PRO A 38 0.55 3.31 -15.22
C PRO A 38 -0.33 3.20 -16.48
N PRO A 39 0.07 2.41 -17.50
CA PRO A 39 -0.76 2.20 -18.68
C PRO A 39 -2.13 1.62 -18.32
N TYR A 40 -3.20 2.06 -19.01
CA TYR A 40 -4.53 1.50 -18.81
C TYR A 40 -4.58 0.01 -19.16
N LEU A 41 -5.36 -0.75 -18.39
CA LEU A 41 -5.57 -2.17 -18.61
C LEU A 41 -6.37 -2.42 -19.88
N LYS A 42 -6.00 -3.50 -20.59
CA LYS A 42 -6.71 -4.00 -21.77
C LYS A 42 -6.95 -5.51 -21.66
N ALA A 43 -7.94 -6.01 -22.39
CA ALA A 43 -8.19 -7.45 -22.48
C ALA A 43 -6.90 -8.20 -22.88
N GLY A 44 -6.65 -9.33 -22.24
CA GLY A 44 -5.44 -10.14 -22.37
C GLY A 44 -4.33 -9.81 -21.37
N ASP A 45 -4.38 -8.65 -20.68
CA ASP A 45 -3.43 -8.30 -19.63
C ASP A 45 -3.55 -9.23 -18.41
N VAL A 46 -2.45 -9.37 -17.67
CA VAL A 46 -2.37 -10.21 -16.47
C VAL A 46 -2.53 -9.36 -15.20
N ILE A 47 -3.46 -9.75 -14.34
CA ILE A 47 -3.66 -9.17 -13.01
C ILE A 47 -3.20 -10.20 -11.97
N GLY A 48 -2.25 -9.80 -11.12
CA GLY A 48 -1.83 -10.60 -9.98
C GLY A 48 -2.78 -10.40 -8.80
N ILE A 49 -3.11 -11.46 -8.05
CA ILE A 49 -3.89 -11.34 -6.80
C ILE A 49 -3.03 -11.82 -5.63
N THR A 50 -2.89 -11.01 -4.58
CA THR A 50 -2.09 -11.35 -3.39
C THR A 50 -2.79 -10.89 -2.11
N CYS A 51 -2.41 -11.46 -0.97
CA CYS A 51 -2.95 -11.16 0.36
C CYS A 51 -1.87 -10.55 1.27
N PRO A 52 -1.41 -9.31 0.99
CA PRO A 52 -0.31 -8.72 1.73
C PRO A 52 -0.73 -8.25 3.12
N ALA A 53 -2.04 -8.19 3.39
CA ALA A 53 -2.61 -7.85 4.69
C ALA A 53 -3.42 -9.01 5.27
N GLY A 54 -4.75 -8.97 5.16
CA GLY A 54 -5.65 -9.95 5.75
C GLY A 54 -5.76 -11.26 4.96
N TYR A 55 -6.19 -12.31 5.65
CA TYR A 55 -6.53 -13.60 5.04
C TYR A 55 -7.81 -13.51 4.22
N ILE A 56 -7.82 -14.22 3.09
CA ILE A 56 -9.02 -14.61 2.35
C ILE A 56 -8.81 -16.04 1.82
N SER A 57 -9.86 -16.85 1.81
CA SER A 57 -9.80 -18.18 1.23
C SER A 57 -9.76 -18.10 -0.31
N LEU A 58 -9.27 -19.15 -0.96
CA LEU A 58 -9.36 -19.23 -2.42
C LEU A 58 -10.82 -19.25 -2.90
N GLU A 59 -11.70 -19.94 -2.17
CA GLU A 59 -13.13 -20.03 -2.45
C GLU A 59 -13.79 -18.64 -2.43
N ASP A 60 -13.51 -17.83 -1.41
CA ASP A 60 -14.03 -16.47 -1.30
C ASP A 60 -13.45 -15.53 -2.37
N CYS A 61 -12.26 -15.84 -2.89
CA CYS A 61 -11.63 -15.07 -3.98
C CYS A 61 -12.19 -15.45 -5.36
N GLN A 62 -12.73 -16.67 -5.50
CA GLN A 62 -13.15 -17.24 -6.79
C GLN A 62 -14.16 -16.40 -7.57
N PRO A 63 -15.19 -15.76 -6.95
CA PRO A 63 -16.11 -14.90 -7.68
C PRO A 63 -15.41 -13.70 -8.34
N ALA A 64 -14.46 -13.08 -7.64
CA ALA A 64 -13.70 -11.95 -8.19
C ALA A 64 -12.78 -12.38 -9.34
N ILE A 65 -12.15 -13.56 -9.21
CA ILE A 65 -11.34 -14.17 -10.27
C ILE A 65 -12.18 -14.38 -11.53
N GLN A 66 -13.34 -15.03 -11.40
CA GLN A 66 -14.25 -15.28 -12.53
C GLN A 66 -14.74 -13.99 -13.16
N GLN A 67 -15.08 -12.99 -12.35
CA GLN A 67 -15.51 -11.68 -12.84
C GLN A 67 -14.42 -11.00 -13.68
N MET A 68 -13.19 -10.93 -13.17
CA MET A 68 -12.09 -10.33 -13.93
C MET A 68 -11.75 -11.13 -15.20
N GLN A 69 -11.84 -12.45 -15.16
CA GLN A 69 -11.68 -13.30 -16.35
C GLN A 69 -12.76 -13.03 -17.40
N SER A 70 -14.02 -12.80 -16.97
CA SER A 70 -15.12 -12.45 -17.89
C SER A 70 -14.92 -11.10 -18.58
N TRP A 71 -14.16 -10.19 -17.97
CA TRP A 71 -13.73 -8.92 -18.59
C TRP A 71 -12.54 -9.10 -19.56
N GLY A 72 -12.03 -10.33 -19.71
CA GLY A 72 -10.95 -10.67 -20.63
C GLY A 72 -9.54 -10.60 -20.01
N PHE A 73 -9.41 -10.48 -18.69
CA PHE A 73 -8.11 -10.51 -18.03
C PHE A 73 -7.62 -11.92 -17.72
N LYS A 74 -6.30 -12.10 -17.67
CA LYS A 74 -5.67 -13.30 -17.14
C LYS A 74 -5.35 -13.08 -15.66
N ILE A 75 -5.53 -14.10 -14.84
CA ILE A 75 -5.31 -14.00 -13.39
C ILE A 75 -4.13 -14.86 -12.98
N GLU A 76 -3.19 -14.27 -12.24
CA GLU A 76 -2.09 -14.96 -11.59
C GLU A 76 -2.28 -14.88 -10.07
N LEU A 77 -2.43 -16.02 -9.40
CA LEU A 77 -2.60 -16.06 -7.95
C LEU A 77 -1.24 -16.08 -7.25
N GLY A 78 -1.09 -15.18 -6.29
CA GLY A 78 0.03 -15.16 -5.36
C GLY A 78 -0.05 -16.31 -4.37
N LYS A 79 1.12 -16.66 -3.84
CA LYS A 79 1.29 -17.76 -2.88
C LYS A 79 0.59 -17.52 -1.55
N THR A 80 0.15 -16.30 -1.27
CA THR A 80 -0.57 -15.93 -0.03
C THR A 80 -2.08 -16.12 -0.12
N VAL A 81 -2.64 -16.29 -1.31
CA VAL A 81 -4.08 -16.59 -1.46
C VAL A 81 -4.37 -17.95 -0.82
N GLY A 82 -5.28 -17.99 0.14
CA GLY A 82 -5.60 -19.19 0.92
C GLY A 82 -4.63 -19.51 2.08
N LYS A 83 -3.52 -18.79 2.23
CA LYS A 83 -2.64 -18.92 3.41
C LYS A 83 -3.16 -18.13 4.58
N ARG A 84 -2.96 -18.63 5.80
CA ARG A 84 -3.44 -17.99 7.01
C ARG A 84 -2.41 -18.03 8.14
N SER A 85 -2.14 -16.87 8.72
CA SER A 85 -1.51 -16.73 10.04
C SER A 85 -2.40 -15.82 10.88
N PHE A 86 -3.19 -16.41 11.79
CA PHE A 86 -4.26 -15.71 12.51
C PHE A 86 -5.24 -15.00 11.55
N THR A 87 -5.19 -13.66 11.49
CA THR A 87 -6.02 -12.82 10.61
C THR A 87 -5.29 -12.42 9.32
N PHE A 88 -4.00 -12.73 9.18
CA PHE A 88 -3.16 -12.34 8.04
C PHE A 88 -3.15 -13.40 6.94
N GLY A 89 -2.91 -12.97 5.69
CA GLY A 89 -2.75 -13.83 4.51
C GLY A 89 -1.47 -14.70 4.48
N GLY A 90 -0.97 -15.09 5.65
CA GLY A 90 0.33 -15.73 5.85
C GLY A 90 1.19 -14.99 6.88
N THR A 91 2.35 -15.56 7.18
CA THR A 91 3.38 -14.89 8.00
C THR A 91 3.88 -13.62 7.32
N ASP A 92 4.53 -12.73 8.08
CA ASP A 92 5.11 -11.48 7.54
C ASP A 92 6.06 -11.77 6.37
N GLU A 93 6.91 -12.79 6.51
CA GLU A 93 7.86 -13.18 5.48
C GLU A 93 7.17 -13.73 4.22
N GLU A 94 6.15 -14.58 4.36
CA GLU A 94 5.39 -15.08 3.20
C GLU A 94 4.69 -13.95 2.45
N ARG A 95 4.09 -13.00 3.18
CA ARG A 95 3.39 -11.85 2.60
C ARG A 95 4.36 -10.89 1.91
N ARG A 96 5.51 -10.62 2.53
CA ARG A 96 6.59 -9.81 1.95
C ARG A 96 7.13 -10.43 0.67
N GLN A 97 7.47 -11.72 0.69
CA GLN A 97 7.99 -12.44 -0.48
C GLN A 97 6.99 -12.46 -1.64
N ASP A 98 5.73 -12.75 -1.35
CA ASP A 98 4.69 -12.82 -2.38
C ASP A 98 4.41 -11.44 -2.99
N LEU A 99 4.29 -10.40 -2.16
CA LEU A 99 4.11 -9.03 -2.65
C LEU A 99 5.33 -8.54 -3.44
N GLN A 100 6.56 -8.84 -2.98
CA GLN A 100 7.78 -8.50 -3.72
C GLN A 100 7.80 -9.15 -5.11
N TYR A 101 7.43 -10.42 -5.21
CA TYR A 101 7.32 -11.12 -6.49
C TYR A 101 6.33 -10.42 -7.42
N MET A 102 5.15 -10.03 -6.91
CA MET A 102 4.14 -9.32 -7.70
C MET A 102 4.65 -7.94 -8.19
N LEU A 103 5.33 -7.20 -7.33
CA LEU A 103 5.94 -5.91 -7.67
C LEU A 103 7.01 -6.06 -8.76
N ASP A 104 7.83 -7.10 -8.66
CA ASP A 104 8.96 -7.37 -9.56
C ASP A 104 8.57 -8.00 -10.89
N ASN A 105 7.44 -8.71 -10.98
CA ASN A 105 7.05 -9.46 -12.18
C ASN A 105 6.62 -8.52 -13.33
N PRO A 106 7.38 -8.41 -14.43
CA PRO A 106 7.09 -7.46 -15.52
C PRO A 106 5.85 -7.84 -16.37
N ASN A 107 5.38 -9.09 -16.24
CA ASN A 107 4.21 -9.59 -16.97
C ASN A 107 2.89 -9.08 -16.38
N LEU A 108 2.88 -8.72 -15.10
CA LEU A 108 1.69 -8.19 -14.42
C LEU A 108 1.47 -6.71 -14.77
N LYS A 109 0.23 -6.38 -15.13
CA LYS A 109 -0.21 -5.00 -15.41
C LYS A 109 -0.99 -4.37 -14.25
N ALA A 110 -1.47 -5.20 -13.33
CA ALA A 110 -2.02 -4.76 -12.05
C ALA A 110 -1.76 -5.80 -10.95
N ILE A 111 -1.82 -5.34 -9.71
CA ILE A 111 -1.81 -6.18 -8.50
C ILE A 111 -3.07 -5.85 -7.70
N MET A 112 -3.95 -6.83 -7.55
CA MET A 112 -5.11 -6.79 -6.67
C MET A 112 -4.74 -7.32 -5.29
N CYS A 113 -4.79 -6.44 -4.29
CA CYS A 113 -4.67 -6.81 -2.89
C CYS A 113 -6.03 -7.33 -2.39
N ALA A 114 -6.16 -8.65 -2.25
CA ALA A 114 -7.45 -9.32 -2.09
C ALA A 114 -8.19 -8.92 -0.79
N ARG A 115 -7.46 -8.52 0.25
CA ARG A 115 -8.04 -8.10 1.53
C ARG A 115 -7.13 -7.09 2.24
N GLY A 116 -7.74 -6.04 2.81
CA GLY A 116 -7.10 -5.15 3.79
C GLY A 116 -6.90 -5.82 5.16
N GLY A 117 -6.69 -5.06 6.22
CA GLY A 117 -6.44 -5.58 7.56
C GLY A 117 -5.47 -4.72 8.38
N TYR A 118 -4.43 -5.33 8.93
CA TYR A 118 -3.33 -4.64 9.62
C TYR A 118 -2.00 -5.39 9.37
N GLY A 119 -1.82 -5.88 8.14
CA GLY A 119 -0.69 -6.73 7.79
C GLY A 119 0.34 -5.99 6.94
N LEU A 120 -0.10 -5.15 6.01
CA LEU A 120 0.79 -4.50 5.06
C LEU A 120 1.70 -3.48 5.75
N VAL A 121 1.17 -2.75 6.73
CA VAL A 121 1.94 -1.79 7.55
C VAL A 121 3.15 -2.42 8.23
N ARG A 122 3.15 -3.75 8.45
CA ARG A 122 4.24 -4.49 9.09
C ARG A 122 5.38 -4.85 8.16
N ILE A 123 5.15 -4.85 6.85
CA ILE A 123 6.08 -5.39 5.85
C ILE A 123 6.51 -4.36 4.79
N VAL A 124 5.88 -3.17 4.76
CA VAL A 124 6.08 -2.20 3.68
C VAL A 124 7.52 -1.67 3.61
N ASP A 125 8.18 -1.52 4.76
CA ASP A 125 9.55 -1.00 4.84
C ASP A 125 10.60 -2.00 4.33
N ASP A 126 10.25 -3.29 4.25
CA ASP A 126 11.14 -4.37 3.79
C ASP A 126 10.98 -4.69 2.28
N LEU A 127 10.15 -3.93 1.56
CA LEU A 127 9.94 -4.11 0.12
C LEU A 127 10.92 -3.26 -0.69
N ASP A 128 11.48 -3.84 -1.76
CA ASP A 128 12.29 -3.12 -2.75
C ASP A 128 11.43 -2.65 -3.92
N PHE A 129 11.27 -1.34 -4.06
CA PHE A 129 10.47 -0.72 -5.12
C PHE A 129 11.28 -0.29 -6.35
N LYS A 130 12.59 -0.59 -6.44
CA LYS A 130 13.44 -0.13 -7.55
C LYS A 130 12.90 -0.57 -8.91
N LYS A 131 12.51 -1.84 -9.06
CA LYS A 131 11.95 -2.36 -10.32
C LYS A 131 10.58 -1.77 -10.62
N PHE A 132 9.70 -1.69 -9.62
CA PHE A 132 8.39 -1.09 -9.74
C PHE A 132 8.48 0.39 -10.21
N LYS A 133 9.44 1.16 -9.68
CA LYS A 133 9.64 2.57 -10.06
C LYS A 133 10.00 2.75 -11.54
N VAL A 134 10.68 1.77 -12.14
CA VAL A 134 11.06 1.78 -13.57
C VAL A 134 9.86 1.46 -14.45
N ASN A 135 9.08 0.43 -14.08
CA ASN A 135 7.90 -0.01 -14.83
C ASN A 135 6.67 -0.12 -13.89
N PRO A 136 6.03 1.02 -13.55
CA PRO A 136 4.92 1.03 -12.61
C PRO A 136 3.71 0.33 -13.21
N LYS A 137 2.95 -0.34 -12.34
CA LYS A 137 1.71 -1.06 -12.66
C LYS A 137 0.63 -0.69 -11.65
N TRP A 138 -0.63 -0.92 -11.97
CA TRP A 138 -1.72 -0.55 -11.07
C TRP A 138 -1.67 -1.35 -9.77
N ILE A 139 -1.93 -0.68 -8.65
CA ILE A 139 -2.16 -1.31 -7.35
C ILE A 139 -3.63 -1.11 -7.02
N ILE A 140 -4.35 -2.20 -6.80
CA ILE A 140 -5.79 -2.19 -6.56
C ILE A 140 -6.04 -2.70 -5.14
N GLY A 141 -6.73 -1.90 -4.34
CA GLY A 141 -7.09 -2.23 -2.96
C GLY A 141 -7.57 -1.01 -2.19
N PHE A 142 -7.90 -1.19 -0.92
CA PHE A 142 -8.30 -0.11 -0.01
C PHE A 142 -8.02 -0.51 1.45
N SER A 143 -8.37 0.35 2.41
CA SER A 143 -8.16 0.14 3.85
C SER A 143 -6.67 0.06 4.19
N ASP A 144 -6.16 -1.02 4.79
CA ASP A 144 -4.72 -1.20 5.09
C ASP A 144 -3.83 -0.98 3.86
N ILE A 145 -4.35 -1.26 2.66
CA ILE A 145 -3.64 -1.07 1.39
C ILE A 145 -3.33 0.41 1.12
N THR A 146 -4.02 1.35 1.77
CA THR A 146 -3.71 2.78 1.76
C THR A 146 -2.25 3.06 2.17
N VAL A 147 -1.62 2.22 2.99
CA VAL A 147 -0.19 2.32 3.30
C VAL A 147 0.65 2.24 2.03
N LEU A 148 0.38 1.28 1.16
CA LEU A 148 1.10 1.12 -0.09
C LEU A 148 0.76 2.24 -1.09
N HIS A 149 -0.52 2.62 -1.19
CA HIS A 149 -0.93 3.76 -2.02
C HIS A 149 -0.16 5.04 -1.63
N ASN A 150 -0.09 5.36 -0.34
CA ASN A 150 0.62 6.52 0.17
C ASN A 150 2.13 6.41 -0.07
N HIS A 151 2.73 5.25 0.18
CA HIS A 151 4.16 5.03 -0.08
C HIS A 151 4.49 5.28 -1.56
N LEU A 152 3.72 4.71 -2.49
CA LEU A 152 3.96 4.84 -3.92
C LEU A 152 3.70 6.27 -4.42
N ASN A 153 2.65 6.92 -3.92
CA ASN A 153 2.35 8.30 -4.31
C ASN A 153 3.43 9.27 -3.79
N ARG A 154 3.78 9.20 -2.50
CA ARG A 154 4.67 10.18 -1.84
C ARG A 154 6.14 9.96 -2.16
N ASN A 155 6.59 8.72 -2.28
CA ASN A 155 8.01 8.41 -2.44
C ASN A 155 8.39 8.12 -3.89
N LEU A 156 7.45 7.62 -4.70
CA LEU A 156 7.70 7.21 -6.09
C LEU A 156 6.98 8.09 -7.12
N HIS A 157 6.07 8.97 -6.70
CA HIS A 157 5.25 9.80 -7.59
C HIS A 157 4.48 8.96 -8.61
N VAL A 158 3.96 7.81 -8.19
CA VAL A 158 3.16 6.91 -9.04
C VAL A 158 1.68 7.02 -8.67
N SER A 159 0.82 7.14 -9.68
CA SER A 159 -0.63 7.04 -9.50
C SER A 159 -1.01 5.58 -9.25
N THR A 160 -1.92 5.36 -8.32
CA THR A 160 -2.42 4.04 -7.92
C THR A 160 -3.93 4.06 -7.85
#